data_AF-A0A931N7S4-F1
#
_entry.id   AF-A0A931N7S4-F1
#
_cell.length_a   1.000
_cell.length_b   1.000
_cell.length_c   1.000
_cell.angle_alpha   90.00
_cell.angle_beta   90.00
_cell.angle_gamma   90.00
#
_symmetry.space_group_name_H-M   'P 1'
#
loop_
_entity.id
_entity.type
_entity.pdbx_description
1 polymer ?
#
loop_
_entity_poly.entity_id
_entity_poly.type
_entity_poly.pdbx_seq_one_letter_code
_entity_poly.pdbx_strand_id
1 'polypeptide(L)'
;MPRKTLIQIRRGLEANIGKLEPGELGFCTDTHKFYIGTSTSNVLLVAAQSSGDMLKSIYDTNNNGKIDSAEIADSVSWAGISGKPTTFVPASHQHSGADITSGTILAARLPVASLSTAGIAQLSSATNSTSATVAATSAAVKATMDFAAAKLSPGVTWGQLKGV
;
A
#
# COMPACT_ATOMS: atom_id res chain seq x y z
N MET A 1 -0.56 59.93 -54.24
CA MET A 1 -0.67 58.55 -54.76
C MET A 1 -1.05 57.65 -53.60
N PRO A 2 -2.15 56.87 -53.66
CA PRO A 2 -2.55 56.00 -52.57
C PRO A 2 -1.44 54.96 -52.37
N ARG A 3 -0.76 55.02 -51.22
CA ARG A 3 0.17 53.96 -50.82
C ARG A 3 -0.66 52.70 -50.66
N LYS A 4 -0.33 51.65 -51.39
CA LYS A 4 -0.96 50.34 -51.29
C LYS A 4 -0.75 49.87 -49.85
N THR A 5 -1.75 50.04 -48.97
CA THR A 5 -1.63 49.83 -47.51
C THR A 5 -1.70 48.37 -47.09
N LEU A 6 -1.65 47.45 -48.05
CA LEU A 6 -1.69 46.01 -47.79
C LEU A 6 -0.25 45.51 -47.67
N ILE A 7 0.08 44.94 -46.51
CA ILE A 7 1.33 44.20 -46.33
C ILE A 7 1.33 43.06 -47.36
N GLN A 8 2.29 43.08 -48.28
CA GLN A 8 2.45 42.03 -49.28
C GLN A 8 3.48 41.02 -48.79
N ILE A 9 3.17 39.73 -48.92
CA ILE A 9 4.09 38.63 -48.61
C ILE A 9 4.46 37.96 -49.93
N ARG A 10 5.75 37.88 -50.23
CA ARG A 10 6.25 37.10 -51.36
C ARG A 10 6.11 35.60 -51.05
N ARG A 11 5.57 34.81 -51.97
CA ARG A 11 5.31 33.36 -51.75
C ARG A 11 5.94 32.54 -52.87
N GLY A 12 6.54 31.40 -52.53
CA GLY A 12 7.13 30.48 -53.51
C GLY A 12 7.89 29.33 -52.84
N LEU A 13 8.61 28.53 -53.63
CA LEU A 13 9.55 27.54 -53.09
C LEU A 13 10.74 28.24 -52.44
N GLU A 14 11.34 27.66 -51.40
CA GLU A 14 12.48 28.28 -50.70
C GLU A 14 13.67 28.55 -51.63
N ALA A 15 13.95 27.62 -52.55
CA ALA A 15 14.98 27.79 -53.56
C ALA A 15 14.70 28.95 -54.55
N ASN A 16 13.43 29.34 -54.71
CA ASN A 16 12.96 30.25 -55.76
C ASN A 16 12.42 31.58 -55.23
N ILE A 17 12.45 31.83 -53.92
CA ILE A 17 11.91 33.08 -53.32
C ILE A 17 12.82 34.30 -53.60
N GLY A 18 14.10 34.05 -53.91
CA GLY A 18 15.09 35.07 -54.21
C GLY A 18 15.47 35.95 -53.01
N LYS A 19 16.29 36.98 -53.25
CA LYS A 19 16.61 37.99 -52.24
C LYS A 19 15.39 38.89 -52.02
N LEU A 20 14.99 39.06 -50.76
CA LEU A 20 13.95 39.97 -50.33
C LEU A 20 14.57 41.34 -50.06
N GLU A 21 13.87 42.43 -50.39
CA GLU A 21 14.32 43.77 -50.04
C GLU A 21 14.31 43.98 -48.51
N PRO A 22 15.11 44.89 -47.95
CA PRO A 22 15.10 45.19 -46.52
C PRO A 22 13.67 45.48 -46.01
N GLY A 23 13.17 44.63 -45.10
CA GLY A 23 11.83 44.72 -44.52
C GLY A 23 10.71 44.01 -45.30
N GLU A 24 10.99 43.44 -46.48
CA GLU A 24 10.02 42.64 -47.23
C GLU A 24 9.82 41.26 -46.59
N LEU A 25 8.57 40.80 -46.51
CA LEU A 25 8.18 39.52 -45.92
C LEU A 25 8.10 38.42 -46.98
N GLY A 26 8.66 37.25 -46.68
CA GLY A 26 8.62 36.08 -47.56
C GLY A 26 8.11 34.83 -46.85
N PHE A 27 7.28 34.04 -47.54
CA PHE A 27 6.81 32.74 -47.05
C PHE A 27 7.12 31.63 -48.06
N CYS A 28 7.88 30.63 -47.61
CA CYS A 28 8.22 29.47 -48.42
C CYS A 28 7.13 28.41 -48.28
N THR A 29 6.46 28.05 -49.37
CA THR A 29 5.29 27.15 -49.35
C THR A 29 5.66 25.68 -49.19
N ASP A 30 6.89 25.31 -49.51
CA ASP A 30 7.44 23.97 -49.37
C ASP A 30 7.96 23.71 -47.95
N THR A 31 8.77 24.63 -47.43
CA THR A 31 9.40 24.46 -46.11
C THR A 31 8.63 25.13 -44.99
N HIS A 32 7.54 25.83 -45.29
CA HIS A 32 6.72 26.56 -44.31
C HIS A 32 7.51 27.57 -43.48
N LYS A 33 8.65 28.03 -43.99
CA LYS A 33 9.51 29.03 -43.34
C LYS A 33 9.03 30.44 -43.66
N PHE A 34 9.15 31.33 -42.67
CA PHE A 34 8.86 32.75 -42.81
C PHE A 34 10.14 33.57 -42.68
N TYR A 35 10.37 34.47 -43.64
CA TYR A 35 11.59 35.27 -43.78
C TYR A 35 11.29 36.78 -43.76
N ILE A 36 12.26 37.58 -43.30
CA ILE A 36 12.33 39.02 -43.57
C ILE A 36 13.61 39.34 -44.36
N GLY A 37 13.51 40.20 -45.36
CA GLY A 37 14.68 40.70 -46.07
C GLY A 37 15.51 41.64 -45.21
N THR A 38 16.83 41.54 -45.33
CA THR A 38 17.80 42.50 -44.79
C THR A 38 18.70 43.00 -45.90
N SER A 39 19.59 43.95 -45.60
CA SER A 39 20.54 44.48 -46.59
C SER A 39 21.46 43.39 -47.17
N THR A 40 21.80 42.38 -46.37
CA THR A 40 22.76 41.32 -46.72
C THR A 40 22.10 40.05 -47.21
N SER A 41 21.01 39.61 -46.58
CA SER A 41 20.34 38.33 -46.90
C SER A 41 18.90 38.27 -46.38
N ASN A 42 18.21 37.17 -46.66
CA ASN A 42 16.96 36.86 -45.97
C ASN A 42 17.30 36.31 -44.58
N VAL A 43 16.61 36.79 -43.54
CA VAL A 43 16.70 36.28 -42.17
C VAL A 43 15.46 35.47 -41.85
N LEU A 44 15.67 34.25 -41.33
CA LEU A 44 14.61 33.35 -40.91
C LEU A 44 13.97 33.87 -39.62
N LEU A 45 12.67 34.15 -39.64
CA LEU A 45 11.89 34.58 -38.48
C LEU A 45 11.17 33.43 -37.80
N VAL A 46 10.63 32.49 -38.60
CA VAL A 46 9.98 31.29 -38.11
C VAL A 46 10.50 30.12 -38.93
N ALA A 47 11.28 29.24 -38.29
CA ALA A 47 11.67 27.96 -38.87
C ALA A 47 10.44 27.05 -39.01
N ALA A 48 10.49 26.12 -39.96
CA ALA A 48 9.48 25.09 -40.13
C ALA A 48 9.19 24.44 -38.77
N GLN A 49 8.00 24.67 -38.21
CA GLN A 49 7.65 24.08 -36.93
C GLN A 49 7.32 22.60 -37.17
N SER A 50 8.28 21.71 -36.91
CA SER A 50 7.96 20.33 -36.56
C SER A 50 7.17 20.40 -35.25
N SER A 51 5.94 19.87 -35.23
CA SER A 51 5.01 19.90 -34.09
C SER A 51 5.73 19.80 -32.73
N GLY A 52 5.81 20.94 -32.02
CA GLY A 52 6.56 21.10 -30.78
C GLY A 52 7.03 22.54 -30.62
N ASP A 53 6.19 23.39 -30.03
CA ASP A 53 6.42 24.82 -29.77
C ASP A 53 7.39 25.10 -28.60
N MET A 54 7.96 24.06 -28.00
CA MET A 54 8.91 24.19 -26.89
C MET A 54 10.28 23.65 -27.32
N LEU A 55 11.26 24.55 -27.47
CA LEU A 55 12.67 24.16 -27.60
C LEU A 55 13.15 23.52 -26.29
N LYS A 56 14.00 22.48 -26.34
CA LYS A 56 14.54 21.80 -25.15
C LYS A 56 15.17 22.76 -24.14
N SER A 57 15.79 23.84 -24.61
CA SER A 57 16.36 24.89 -23.76
C SER A 57 15.34 25.64 -22.89
N ILE A 58 14.05 25.63 -23.26
CA ILE A 58 12.95 26.30 -22.55
C ILE A 58 12.29 25.36 -21.53
N TYR A 59 12.09 24.08 -21.87
CA TYR A 59 11.38 23.14 -20.99
C TYR A 59 12.33 22.24 -20.16
N ASP A 60 13.58 22.08 -20.58
CA ASP A 60 14.61 21.28 -19.95
C ASP A 60 15.96 22.04 -19.96
N THR A 61 16.00 23.20 -19.30
CA THR A 61 17.14 24.14 -19.28
C THR A 61 18.45 23.50 -18.81
N ASN A 62 18.39 22.46 -17.98
CA ASN A 62 19.55 21.73 -17.49
C ASN A 62 19.74 20.36 -18.17
N ASN A 63 18.98 20.09 -19.24
CA ASN A 63 19.11 18.90 -20.09
C ASN A 63 19.05 17.59 -19.29
N ASN A 64 18.22 17.54 -18.25
CA ASN A 64 18.11 16.41 -17.34
C ASN A 64 16.99 15.42 -17.71
N GLY A 65 16.23 15.67 -18.77
CA GLY A 65 15.23 14.72 -19.31
C GLY A 65 14.02 14.48 -18.41
N LYS A 66 13.75 15.35 -17.41
CA LYS A 66 12.63 15.15 -16.48
C LYS A 66 11.25 15.19 -17.13
N ILE A 67 11.08 15.90 -18.24
CA ILE A 67 9.79 15.96 -18.94
C ILE A 67 9.43 14.61 -19.58
N ASP A 68 10.42 13.83 -20.01
CA ASP A 68 10.20 12.46 -20.54
C ASP A 68 9.91 11.45 -19.42
N SER A 69 10.17 11.81 -18.16
CA SER A 69 9.90 10.94 -17.01
C SER A 69 8.40 10.82 -16.69
N ALA A 70 7.55 11.71 -17.20
CA ALA A 70 6.10 11.65 -17.03
C ALA A 70 5.48 10.42 -17.72
N GLU A 71 6.04 9.98 -18.86
CA GLU A 71 5.58 8.77 -19.58
C GLU A 71 5.90 7.46 -18.84
N ILE A 72 6.88 7.49 -17.93
CA ILE A 72 7.35 6.32 -17.17
C ILE A 72 6.84 6.36 -15.71
N ALA A 73 6.08 7.40 -15.34
CA ALA A 73 5.63 7.65 -13.96
C ALA A 73 4.70 6.55 -13.40
N ASP A 74 3.97 5.84 -14.27
CA ASP A 74 3.02 4.79 -13.88
C ASP A 74 3.70 3.53 -13.30
N SER A 75 5.03 3.39 -13.44
CA SER A 75 5.76 2.20 -12.98
C SER A 75 7.17 2.52 -12.48
N VAL A 76 7.32 3.63 -11.75
CA VAL A 76 8.60 3.94 -11.09
C VAL A 76 8.99 2.82 -10.13
N SER A 77 10.08 2.12 -10.47
CA SER A 77 10.63 1.07 -9.60
C SER A 77 10.94 1.64 -8.22
N TRP A 78 10.57 0.91 -7.16
CA TRP A 78 10.96 1.26 -5.80
C TRP A 78 12.48 1.49 -5.72
N ALA A 79 13.30 0.80 -6.51
CA ALA A 79 14.75 0.99 -6.61
C ALA A 79 15.16 2.45 -6.85
N GLY A 80 14.42 3.19 -7.67
CA GLY A 80 14.75 4.56 -8.11
C GLY A 80 14.21 5.68 -7.23
N ILE A 81 13.43 5.38 -6.18
CA ILE A 81 12.87 6.41 -5.30
C ILE A 81 13.92 6.82 -4.25
N SER A 82 14.37 8.06 -4.30
CA SER A 82 15.27 8.64 -3.30
C SER A 82 14.50 8.94 -2.00
N GLY A 83 15.16 8.81 -0.83
CA GLY A 83 14.54 9.05 0.47
C GLY A 83 13.49 7.99 0.90
N LYS A 84 13.35 6.92 0.13
CA LYS A 84 12.48 5.79 0.47
C LYS A 84 12.94 5.11 1.77
N PRO A 85 12.02 4.64 2.63
CA PRO A 85 12.39 3.79 3.75
C PRO A 85 13.18 2.57 3.28
N THR A 86 14.41 2.40 3.78
CA THR A 86 15.27 1.25 3.49
C THR A 86 14.85 -0.01 4.24
N THR A 87 13.95 0.15 5.22
CA THR A 87 13.50 -0.93 6.09
C THR A 87 12.12 -0.57 6.65
N PHE A 88 11.10 -1.38 6.35
CA PHE A 88 9.84 -1.36 7.09
C PHE A 88 9.98 -2.29 8.29
N VAL A 89 10.79 -1.93 9.28
CA VAL A 89 10.85 -2.75 10.51
C VAL A 89 9.49 -2.58 11.19
N PRO A 90 8.69 -3.66 11.35
CA PRO A 90 7.44 -3.55 12.09
C PRO A 90 7.77 -3.06 13.50
N ALA A 91 7.10 -2.01 13.96
CA ALA A 91 7.21 -1.62 15.35
C ALA A 91 6.69 -2.75 16.23
N SER A 92 7.39 -3.04 17.32
CA SER A 92 6.88 -3.94 18.35
C SER A 92 5.54 -3.40 18.86
N HIS A 93 4.52 -4.25 18.87
CA HIS A 93 3.22 -3.93 19.43
C HIS A 93 2.75 -5.08 20.31
N GLN A 94 1.82 -4.78 21.20
CA GLN A 94 1.25 -5.74 22.14
C GLN A 94 -0.16 -6.13 21.68
N HIS A 95 -0.52 -7.40 21.87
CA HIS A 95 -1.90 -7.86 21.74
C HIS A 95 -2.50 -7.99 23.13
N SER A 96 -3.60 -7.29 23.40
CA SER A 96 -4.30 -7.46 24.67
C SER A 96 -5.13 -8.74 24.61
N GLY A 97 -5.18 -9.50 25.72
CA GLY A 97 -6.11 -10.63 25.83
C GLY A 97 -7.58 -10.22 25.66
N ALA A 98 -7.91 -8.94 25.91
CA ALA A 98 -9.24 -8.37 25.72
C ALA A 98 -9.66 -8.27 24.25
N ASP A 99 -8.71 -8.32 23.31
CA ASP A 99 -9.00 -8.22 21.87
C ASP A 99 -9.63 -9.51 21.31
N ILE A 100 -9.52 -10.62 22.07
CA ILE A 100 -10.08 -11.92 21.71
C ILE A 100 -11.57 -11.93 22.09
N THR A 101 -12.43 -11.45 21.19
CA THR A 101 -13.89 -11.35 21.41
C THR A 101 -14.68 -12.53 20.84
N SER A 102 -14.05 -13.40 20.06
CA SER A 102 -14.67 -14.61 19.49
C SER A 102 -13.62 -15.67 19.11
N GLY A 103 -14.08 -16.88 18.78
CA GLY A 103 -13.23 -18.01 18.39
C GLY A 103 -12.85 -18.93 19.54
N THR A 104 -11.87 -19.83 19.30
CA THR A 104 -11.37 -20.79 20.29
C THR A 104 -9.88 -20.60 20.54
N ILE A 105 -9.47 -20.73 21.80
CA ILE A 105 -8.06 -20.81 22.18
C ILE A 105 -7.70 -22.26 22.41
N LEU A 106 -6.64 -22.73 21.75
CA LEU A 106 -6.14 -24.09 21.94
C LEU A 106 -5.76 -24.27 23.41
N ALA A 107 -6.21 -25.38 24.02
CA ALA A 107 -5.93 -25.71 25.42
C ALA A 107 -4.43 -25.67 25.75
N ALA A 108 -3.55 -26.05 24.81
CA ALA A 108 -2.10 -25.99 24.96
C ALA A 108 -1.51 -24.57 25.18
N ARG A 109 -2.30 -23.53 24.92
CA ARG A 109 -1.93 -22.12 25.14
C ARG A 109 -2.44 -21.57 26.47
N LEU A 110 -3.20 -22.35 27.22
CA LEU A 110 -3.69 -22.01 28.55
C LEU A 110 -2.94 -22.84 29.60
N PRO A 111 -2.66 -22.28 30.78
CA PRO A 111 -2.06 -23.05 31.87
C PRO A 111 -2.93 -24.25 32.24
N VAL A 112 -2.30 -25.42 32.42
CA VAL A 112 -2.97 -26.61 32.93
C VAL A 112 -3.09 -26.50 34.45
N ALA A 113 -4.26 -26.82 34.99
CA ALA A 113 -4.48 -26.82 36.43
C ALA A 113 -3.65 -27.90 37.13
N SER A 114 -3.18 -27.57 38.33
CA SER A 114 -2.57 -28.49 39.28
C SER A 114 -3.02 -28.14 40.70
N LEU A 115 -2.55 -28.88 41.69
CA LEU A 115 -2.82 -28.56 43.11
C LEU A 115 -2.15 -27.25 43.57
N SER A 116 -1.18 -26.73 42.83
CA SER A 116 -0.43 -25.52 43.17
C SER A 116 -0.59 -24.39 42.15
N THR A 117 -1.18 -24.67 40.98
CA THR A 117 -1.31 -23.72 39.87
C THR A 117 -2.73 -23.74 39.32
N ALA A 118 -3.38 -22.58 39.27
CA ALA A 118 -4.69 -22.43 38.64
C ALA A 118 -4.58 -22.58 37.11
N GLY A 119 -5.59 -23.20 36.50
CA GLY A 119 -5.61 -23.43 35.06
C GLY A 119 -6.85 -24.19 34.59
N ILE A 120 -6.79 -24.71 33.37
CA ILE A 120 -7.84 -25.58 32.82
C ILE A 120 -7.61 -27.04 33.24
N ALA A 121 -8.68 -27.77 33.54
CA ALA A 121 -8.65 -29.20 33.88
C ALA A 121 -9.67 -29.96 33.03
N GLN A 122 -9.32 -31.18 32.59
CA GLN A 122 -10.28 -32.07 31.96
C GLN A 122 -11.19 -32.70 33.03
N LEU A 123 -12.48 -32.86 32.71
CA LEU A 123 -13.43 -33.50 33.61
C LEU A 123 -13.43 -35.02 33.44
N SER A 124 -13.56 -35.76 34.53
CA SER A 124 -13.68 -37.22 34.52
C SER A 124 -14.87 -37.71 35.35
N SER A 125 -15.52 -38.76 34.85
CA SER A 125 -16.58 -39.50 35.54
C SER A 125 -16.07 -40.72 36.33
N ALA A 126 -14.76 -40.99 36.31
CA ALA A 126 -14.17 -42.10 37.05
C ALA A 126 -14.26 -41.86 38.57
N THR A 127 -14.71 -42.88 39.31
CA THR A 127 -14.81 -42.84 40.79
C THR A 127 -13.60 -43.42 41.51
N ASN A 128 -12.62 -43.94 40.75
CA ASN A 128 -11.39 -44.57 41.24
C ASN A 128 -10.12 -44.00 40.58
N SER A 129 -10.20 -42.80 40.00
CA SER A 129 -9.06 -42.16 39.35
C SER A 129 -8.01 -41.71 40.37
N THR A 130 -6.73 -41.93 40.05
CA THR A 130 -5.58 -41.41 40.81
C THR A 130 -4.93 -40.19 40.14
N SER A 131 -5.50 -39.71 39.04
CA SER A 131 -4.94 -38.59 38.29
C SER A 131 -5.08 -37.27 39.06
N ALA A 132 -3.97 -36.52 39.17
CA ALA A 132 -3.92 -35.18 39.73
C ALA A 132 -4.16 -34.07 38.68
N THR A 133 -4.43 -34.44 37.43
CA THR A 133 -4.56 -33.51 36.29
C THR A 133 -5.97 -33.43 35.73
N VAL A 134 -6.92 -34.19 36.30
CA VAL A 134 -8.33 -34.19 35.91
C VAL A 134 -9.19 -33.88 37.13
N ALA A 135 -10.30 -33.18 36.92
CA ALA A 135 -11.26 -32.88 37.98
C ALA A 135 -12.43 -33.87 37.96
N ALA A 136 -12.91 -34.26 39.13
CA ALA A 136 -14.09 -35.11 39.25
C ALA A 136 -15.36 -34.34 38.86
N THR A 137 -16.24 -34.98 38.09
CA THR A 137 -17.58 -34.45 37.83
C THR A 137 -18.47 -34.59 39.08
N SER A 138 -19.48 -33.74 39.21
CA SER A 138 -20.50 -33.86 40.27
C SER A 138 -21.18 -35.24 40.27
N ALA A 139 -21.36 -35.84 39.09
CA ALA A 139 -21.87 -37.19 38.93
C ALA A 139 -20.96 -38.26 39.56
N ALA A 140 -19.64 -38.17 39.34
CA ALA A 140 -18.67 -39.09 39.97
C ALA A 140 -18.68 -38.96 41.49
N VAL A 141 -18.68 -37.71 42.01
CA VAL A 141 -18.73 -37.45 43.45
C VAL A 141 -20.02 -38.03 44.06
N LYS A 142 -21.16 -37.84 43.40
CA LYS A 142 -22.44 -38.39 43.85
C LYS A 142 -22.43 -39.92 43.87
N ALA A 143 -21.94 -40.57 42.82
CA ALA A 143 -21.88 -42.03 42.75
C ALA A 143 -21.05 -42.63 43.89
N THR A 144 -19.91 -42.01 44.22
CA THR A 144 -19.08 -42.43 45.36
C THR A 144 -19.81 -42.23 46.69
N MET A 145 -20.51 -41.11 46.87
CA MET A 145 -21.28 -40.82 48.08
C MET A 145 -22.47 -41.78 48.25
N ASP A 146 -23.20 -42.09 47.18
CA ASP A 146 -24.30 -43.05 47.19
C ASP A 146 -23.78 -44.46 47.51
N PHE A 147 -22.67 -44.87 46.90
CA PHE A 147 -22.03 -46.15 47.19
C PHE A 147 -21.61 -46.24 48.66
N ALA A 148 -21.01 -45.19 49.21
CA ALA A 148 -20.64 -45.14 50.61
C ALA A 148 -21.87 -45.15 51.54
N ALA A 149 -22.94 -44.44 51.18
CA ALA A 149 -24.20 -44.46 51.93
C ALA A 149 -24.83 -45.86 51.97
N ALA A 150 -24.74 -46.61 50.87
CA ALA A 150 -25.23 -47.99 50.79
C ALA A 150 -24.42 -48.99 51.65
N LYS A 151 -23.26 -48.59 52.18
CA LYS A 151 -22.45 -49.40 53.10
C LYS A 151 -22.72 -49.11 54.57
N LEU A 152 -23.58 -48.14 54.90
CA LEU A 152 -23.95 -47.84 56.27
C LEU A 152 -24.75 -49.00 56.88
N SER A 153 -24.53 -49.27 58.16
CA SER A 153 -25.36 -50.23 58.91
C SER A 153 -26.81 -49.77 58.97
N PRO A 154 -27.79 -50.69 59.05
CA PRO A 154 -29.20 -50.33 59.14
C PRO A 154 -29.47 -49.33 60.27
N GLY A 155 -30.11 -48.20 59.94
CA GLY A 155 -30.44 -47.14 60.91
C GLY A 155 -29.33 -46.12 61.18
N VAL A 156 -28.13 -46.27 60.59
CA VAL A 156 -27.05 -45.28 60.68
C VAL A 156 -27.14 -44.30 59.53
N THR A 157 -27.08 -43.00 59.86
CA THR A 157 -27.04 -41.89 58.91
C THR A 157 -25.66 -41.23 58.93
N TRP A 158 -25.32 -40.55 57.83
CA TRP A 158 -24.09 -39.75 57.77
C TRP A 158 -24.01 -38.68 58.86
N GLY A 159 -25.13 -38.14 59.35
CA GLY A 159 -25.14 -37.17 60.44
C GLY A 159 -24.58 -37.75 61.74
N GLN A 160 -24.96 -38.98 62.07
CA GLN A 160 -24.52 -39.68 63.29
C GLN A 160 -23.01 -40.00 63.29
N LEU A 161 -22.40 -40.16 62.11
CA LEU A 161 -20.97 -40.45 61.98
C LEU A 161 -20.07 -39.20 62.00
N LYS A 162 -20.63 -38.01 61.74
CA LYS A 162 -19.85 -36.77 61.66
C LYS A 162 -19.49 -36.17 63.02
N GLY A 163 -19.95 -36.78 64.12
CA GLY A 163 -19.62 -36.33 65.47
C GLY A 163 -20.06 -34.91 65.78
N VAL A 164 -21.20 -34.47 65.21
CA VAL A 164 -21.92 -33.27 65.65
C VAL A 164 -22.91 -33.63 66.74
#